data_AF-A0A1H1N863-F1
#
_entry.id   AF-A0A1H1N863-F1
#
_cell.length_a   1.000
_cell.length_b   1.000
_cell.length_c   1.000
_cell.angle_alpha   90.00
_cell.angle_beta   90.00
_cell.angle_gamma   90.00
#
_symmetry.space_group_name_H-M   'P 1'
#
loop_
_entity.id
_entity.type
_entity.pdbx_description
1 polymer ?
#
loop_
_entity_poly.entity_id
_entity_poly.type
_entity_poly.pdbx_seq_one_letter_code
_entity_poly.pdbx_strand_id
1 'polypeptide(L)'
;MPYLLQVLGIALSCAVLSSLLSYAAYAMPPDVPGIVTVEIRNDSAQPLELLGTGLDLQGAPVASFAIASGERRKLHLTGSKAWFIYGSGPRKCRFVAQHALKQRFSGPEHSSYLPVWTRQAESIGEHQASCKARLSKTLKAPPYSYSVKFSMG
;
A
#
# COMPACT_ATOMS: atom_id res chain seq x y z
N MET A 1 -0.48 -12.83 62.33
CA MET A 1 0.06 -12.31 61.06
C MET A 1 0.22 -13.42 59.99
N PRO A 2 -0.84 -14.04 59.44
CA PRO A 2 -0.68 -14.86 58.22
C PRO A 2 -1.41 -14.29 56.98
N TYR A 3 -2.43 -13.44 57.17
CA TYR A 3 -3.28 -12.97 56.07
C TYR A 3 -2.60 -11.98 55.10
N LEU A 4 -1.61 -11.22 55.57
CA LEU A 4 -0.92 -10.22 54.74
C LEU A 4 0.01 -10.84 53.69
N LEU A 5 0.55 -12.04 53.97
CA LEU A 5 1.45 -12.77 53.05
C LEU A 5 0.69 -13.46 51.91
N GLN A 6 -0.55 -13.92 52.15
CA GLN A 6 -1.38 -14.53 51.11
C GLN A 6 -1.87 -13.51 50.07
N VAL A 7 -2.21 -12.29 50.51
CA VAL A 7 -2.69 -11.23 49.60
C VAL A 7 -1.57 -10.74 48.67
N LEU A 8 -0.34 -10.67 49.17
CA LEU A 8 0.83 -10.31 48.34
C LEU A 8 1.14 -11.37 47.27
N GLY A 9 1.02 -12.66 47.61
CA GLY A 9 1.26 -13.75 46.66
C GLY A 9 0.28 -13.76 45.48
N ILE A 10 -1.00 -13.47 45.75
CA ILE A 10 -2.05 -13.40 44.71
C ILE A 10 -1.81 -12.17 43.81
N ALA A 11 -1.47 -11.01 44.38
CA ALA A 11 -1.19 -9.80 43.62
C ALA A 11 0.03 -9.94 42.69
N LEU A 12 1.11 -10.59 43.17
CA LEU A 12 2.29 -10.88 42.34
C LEU A 12 1.96 -11.85 41.20
N SER A 13 1.10 -12.85 41.42
CA SER A 13 0.69 -13.78 40.37
C SER A 13 -0.16 -13.14 39.27
N CYS A 14 -1.05 -12.19 39.60
CA CYS A 14 -1.83 -11.43 38.61
C CYS A 14 -0.95 -10.47 37.78
N ALA A 15 0.06 -9.86 38.39
CA ALA A 15 0.96 -8.94 37.68
C ALA A 15 1.80 -9.67 36.61
N VAL A 16 2.24 -10.90 36.89
CA VAL A 16 3.03 -11.71 35.95
C VAL A 16 2.16 -12.27 34.82
N LEU A 17 0.90 -12.65 35.09
CA LEU A 17 -0.05 -13.07 34.04
C LEU A 17 -0.46 -11.90 33.12
N SER A 18 -0.58 -10.70 33.66
CA SER A 18 -0.98 -9.50 32.90
C SER A 18 0.13 -9.00 31.96
N SER A 19 1.39 -9.18 32.33
CA SER A 19 2.53 -8.80 31.48
C SER A 19 2.77 -9.78 30.33
N LEU A 20 2.48 -11.08 30.51
CA LEU A 20 2.56 -12.09 29.45
C LEU A 20 1.47 -11.92 28.38
N LEU A 21 0.26 -11.50 28.76
CA LEU A 21 -0.85 -11.28 27.81
C LEU A 21 -0.71 -9.97 27.01
N SER A 22 0.07 -9.01 27.49
CA SER A 22 0.22 -7.70 26.84
C SER A 22 1.17 -7.72 25.63
N TYR A 23 1.98 -8.77 25.47
CA TYR A 23 2.92 -8.90 24.34
C TYR A 23 2.30 -9.49 23.06
N ALA A 24 1.06 -9.99 23.10
CA ALA A 24 0.41 -10.56 21.92
C ALA A 24 -0.35 -9.53 21.05
N ALA A 25 -0.41 -8.25 21.47
CA ALA A 25 -1.35 -7.28 20.89
C ALA A 25 -0.91 -6.61 19.57
N TYR A 26 0.29 -6.86 19.07
CA TYR A 26 0.73 -6.33 17.78
C TYR A 26 1.53 -7.35 16.99
N ALA A 27 0.94 -8.53 16.76
CA ALA A 27 1.29 -9.26 15.56
C ALA A 27 0.83 -8.38 14.38
N MET A 28 1.74 -7.53 13.87
CA MET A 28 1.52 -6.90 12.58
C MET A 28 1.21 -8.04 11.61
N PRO A 29 0.11 -7.96 10.83
CA PRO A 29 -0.16 -8.97 9.84
C PRO A 29 1.12 -9.18 9.01
N PRO A 30 1.49 -10.43 8.68
CA PRO A 30 2.58 -10.66 7.76
C PRO A 30 2.35 -9.79 6.51
N ASP A 31 3.42 -9.23 5.94
CA ASP A 31 3.38 -8.58 4.63
C ASP A 31 2.99 -9.65 3.60
N VAL A 32 1.69 -9.90 3.47
CA VAL A 32 1.16 -10.87 2.52
C VAL A 32 1.29 -10.21 1.15
N PRO A 33 2.03 -10.81 0.21
CA PRO A 33 2.20 -10.23 -1.10
C PRO A 33 0.84 -10.18 -1.83
N GLY A 34 0.29 -8.98 -1.96
CA GLY A 34 -0.80 -8.70 -2.90
C GLY A 34 -0.27 -8.37 -4.29
N ILE A 35 -1.09 -8.63 -5.30
CA ILE A 35 -0.80 -8.29 -6.70
C ILE A 35 -1.53 -6.99 -7.05
N VAL A 36 -0.80 -5.97 -7.46
CA VAL A 36 -1.35 -4.70 -7.91
C VAL A 36 -1.19 -4.56 -9.41
N THR A 37 -2.29 -4.33 -10.12
CA THR A 37 -2.22 -3.93 -11.53
C THR A 37 -2.38 -2.42 -11.63
N VAL A 38 -1.35 -1.73 -12.10
CA VAL A 38 -1.39 -0.28 -12.32
C VAL A 38 -1.53 -0.02 -13.81
N GLU A 39 -2.51 0.80 -14.19
CA GLU A 39 -2.66 1.32 -15.54
C GLU A 39 -2.46 2.83 -15.50
N ILE A 40 -1.46 3.33 -16.20
CA ILE A 40 -1.17 4.77 -16.31
C ILE A 40 -1.59 5.20 -17.70
N ARG A 41 -2.48 6.18 -17.77
CA ARG A 41 -3.02 6.73 -19.02
C ARG A 41 -2.53 8.16 -19.19
N ASN A 42 -1.93 8.44 -20.34
CA ASN A 42 -1.55 9.79 -20.71
C ASN A 42 -2.70 10.47 -21.46
N ASP A 43 -3.41 11.37 -20.78
CA ASP A 43 -4.47 12.20 -21.35
C ASP A 43 -3.96 13.58 -21.78
N SER A 44 -2.67 13.85 -21.63
CA SER A 44 -2.04 15.09 -22.05
C SER A 44 -1.62 15.04 -23.52
N ALA A 45 -1.43 16.21 -24.13
CA ALA A 45 -0.97 16.31 -25.52
C ALA A 45 0.51 15.96 -25.71
N GLN A 46 1.28 15.89 -24.61
CA GLN A 46 2.72 15.68 -24.63
C GLN A 46 3.09 14.29 -24.10
N PRO A 47 4.24 13.72 -24.48
CA PRO A 47 4.71 12.49 -23.85
C PRO A 47 4.97 12.71 -22.36
N LEU A 48 4.70 11.68 -21.56
CA LEU A 48 5.05 11.65 -20.13
C LEU A 48 6.34 10.88 -19.94
N GLU A 49 7.25 11.47 -19.20
CA GLU A 49 8.50 10.84 -18.78
C GLU A 49 8.37 10.32 -17.35
N LEU A 50 8.99 9.17 -17.08
CA LEU A 50 9.14 8.67 -15.72
C LEU A 50 10.26 9.46 -15.03
N LEU A 51 9.91 10.26 -14.01
CA LEU A 51 10.84 11.12 -13.28
C LEU A 51 11.30 10.49 -11.96
N GLY A 52 10.57 9.50 -11.46
CA GLY A 52 10.89 8.78 -10.24
C GLY A 52 9.96 7.62 -9.99
N THR A 53 10.44 6.58 -9.31
CA THR A 53 9.65 5.40 -8.96
C THR A 53 10.17 4.76 -7.68
N GLY A 54 9.26 4.11 -6.96
CA GLY A 54 9.59 3.24 -5.84
C GLY A 54 9.81 1.78 -6.25
N LEU A 55 9.74 1.49 -7.54
CA LEU A 55 9.95 0.14 -8.07
C LEU A 55 11.40 -0.07 -8.49
N ASP A 56 11.86 -1.30 -8.29
CA ASP A 56 13.05 -1.78 -8.96
C ASP A 56 12.78 -1.91 -10.47
N LEU A 57 13.53 -1.17 -11.27
CA LEU A 57 13.46 -1.22 -12.74
C LEU A 57 14.26 -2.38 -13.33
N GLN A 58 14.95 -3.18 -12.51
CA GLN A 58 15.72 -4.36 -12.93
C GLN A 58 16.74 -4.04 -14.04
N GLY A 59 17.34 -2.84 -13.98
CA GLY A 59 18.30 -2.37 -14.98
C GLY A 59 17.69 -1.85 -16.29
N ALA A 60 16.36 -1.85 -16.44
CA ALA A 60 15.71 -1.25 -17.59
C ALA A 60 15.91 0.28 -17.61
N PRO A 61 16.19 0.89 -18.77
CA PRO A 61 16.40 2.33 -18.86
C PRO A 61 15.10 3.08 -18.58
N VAL A 62 15.17 4.15 -17.79
CA VAL A 62 14.00 4.99 -17.42
C VAL A 62 13.20 5.45 -18.64
N ALA A 63 13.88 5.78 -19.74
CA ALA A 63 13.25 6.20 -20.99
C ALA A 63 12.29 5.15 -21.59
N SER A 64 12.48 3.86 -21.32
CA SER A 64 11.56 2.79 -21.77
C SER A 64 10.18 2.85 -21.10
N PHE A 65 10.07 3.61 -20.00
CA PHE A 65 8.83 3.84 -19.27
C PHE A 65 8.12 5.14 -19.68
N ALA A 66 8.63 5.85 -20.68
CA ALA A 66 7.90 6.97 -21.28
C ALA A 66 6.56 6.50 -21.86
N ILE A 67 5.55 7.37 -21.76
CA ILE A 67 4.18 7.08 -22.20
C ILE A 67 3.78 8.15 -23.22
N ALA A 68 3.59 7.75 -24.47
CA ALA A 68 3.18 8.65 -25.54
C ALA A 68 1.79 9.26 -25.27
N SER A 69 1.46 10.36 -25.96
CA SER A 69 0.13 10.97 -25.85
C SER A 69 -0.96 9.98 -26.26
N GLY A 70 -2.01 9.86 -25.44
CA GLY A 70 -3.10 8.90 -25.64
C GLY A 70 -2.75 7.44 -25.31
N GLU A 71 -1.50 7.12 -24.99
CA GLU A 71 -1.06 5.77 -24.66
C GLU A 71 -1.51 5.38 -23.23
N ARG A 72 -1.67 4.07 -23.03
CA ARG A 72 -1.87 3.45 -21.72
C ARG A 72 -0.74 2.46 -21.46
N ARG A 73 -0.09 2.59 -20.32
CA ARG A 73 0.90 1.64 -19.84
C ARG A 73 0.34 0.82 -18.69
N LYS A 74 0.40 -0.51 -18.83
CA LYS A 74 -0.01 -1.44 -17.78
C LYS A 74 1.22 -2.04 -17.10
N LEU A 75 1.23 -2.02 -15.78
CA LEU A 75 2.30 -2.54 -14.93
C LEU A 75 1.69 -3.55 -13.95
N HIS A 76 2.38 -4.67 -13.76
CA HIS A 76 2.02 -5.69 -12.78
C HIS A 76 3.05 -5.66 -11.66
N LEU A 77 2.59 -5.34 -10.46
CA LEU A 77 3.43 -5.07 -9.31
C LEU A 77 3.14 -6.09 -8.21
N THR A 78 4.19 -6.55 -7.56
CA THR A 78 4.11 -7.35 -6.35
C THR A 78 4.59 -6.51 -5.18
N GLY A 79 3.91 -6.61 -4.03
CA GLY A 79 4.28 -5.90 -2.82
C GLY A 79 3.21 -4.91 -2.32
N SER A 80 3.38 -4.46 -1.07
CA SER A 80 2.38 -3.68 -0.34
C SER A 80 2.23 -2.25 -0.81
N LYS A 81 3.24 -1.65 -1.46
CA LYS A 81 3.23 -0.25 -1.89
C LYS A 81 4.04 -0.04 -3.18
N ALA A 82 3.53 0.81 -4.05
CA ALA A 82 4.20 1.31 -5.24
C ALA A 82 3.94 2.80 -5.42
N TRP A 83 4.93 3.53 -5.93
CA TRP A 83 4.77 4.94 -6.29
C TRP A 83 5.55 5.29 -7.55
N PHE A 84 5.04 6.29 -8.28
CA PHE A 84 5.61 6.78 -9.54
C PHE A 84 5.47 8.29 -9.59
N ILE A 85 6.39 8.95 -10.29
CA ILE A 85 6.28 10.36 -10.67
C ILE A 85 6.39 10.41 -12.18
N TYR A 86 5.32 10.86 -12.83
CA TYR A 86 5.29 11.13 -14.26
C TYR A 86 5.18 12.63 -14.50
N GLY A 87 5.81 13.13 -15.57
CA GLY A 87 5.71 14.54 -15.90
C GLY A 87 5.98 14.85 -17.36
N SER A 88 5.61 16.06 -17.74
CA SER A 88 5.91 16.68 -19.03
C SER A 88 6.25 18.15 -18.79
N GLY A 89 7.53 18.50 -18.96
CA GLY A 89 8.07 19.82 -18.62
C GLY A 89 7.74 20.24 -17.18
N PRO A 90 7.08 21.40 -16.96
CA PRO A 90 6.78 21.92 -15.62
C PRO A 90 5.60 21.20 -14.91
N ARG A 91 4.85 20.35 -15.63
CA ARG A 91 3.70 19.61 -15.07
C ARG A 91 4.14 18.23 -14.60
N LYS A 92 3.84 17.87 -13.35
CA LYS A 92 4.25 16.60 -12.74
C LYS A 92 3.13 16.04 -11.86
N CYS A 93 2.89 14.74 -11.94
CA CYS A 93 1.96 14.00 -11.09
C CYS A 93 2.70 12.92 -10.28
N ARG A 94 2.46 12.88 -8.97
CA ARG A 94 2.84 11.78 -8.10
C ARG A 94 1.67 10.82 -7.96
N PHE A 95 1.92 9.54 -8.23
CA PHE A 95 0.94 8.46 -8.10
C PHE A 95 1.40 7.48 -7.03
N VAL A 96 0.48 7.06 -6.16
CA VAL A 96 0.73 6.07 -5.12
C VAL A 96 -0.38 5.02 -5.13
N ALA A 97 -0.01 3.75 -5.15
CA ALA A 97 -0.90 2.61 -4.93
C ALA A 97 -0.36 1.80 -3.76
N GLN A 98 -1.21 1.54 -2.77
CA GLN A 98 -0.83 0.79 -1.57
C GLN A 98 -1.96 -0.15 -1.16
N HIS A 99 -1.61 -1.27 -0.56
CA HIS A 99 -2.55 -2.08 0.18
C HIS A 99 -2.03 -2.43 1.57
N ALA A 100 -2.96 -2.71 2.47
CA ALA A 100 -2.69 -3.25 3.79
C ALA A 100 -3.73 -4.31 4.11
N LEU A 101 -3.39 -5.29 4.95
CA LEU A 101 -4.35 -6.23 5.49
C LEU A 101 -4.81 -5.76 6.86
N LYS A 102 -6.12 -5.58 7.01
CA LYS A 102 -6.74 -5.31 8.30
C LYS A 102 -7.30 -6.62 8.85
N GLN A 103 -6.84 -7.01 10.04
CA GLN A 103 -7.38 -8.18 10.72
C GLN A 103 -8.84 -7.93 11.10
N ARG A 104 -9.71 -8.89 10.78
CA ARG A 104 -11.15 -8.82 11.08
C ARG A 104 -11.50 -9.61 12.33
N PHE A 105 -10.92 -10.80 12.46
CA PHE A 105 -11.11 -11.69 13.60
C PHE A 105 -9.76 -12.25 14.03
N SER A 106 -9.55 -12.32 15.35
CA SER A 106 -8.43 -12.97 16.00
C SER A 106 -8.98 -14.11 16.87
N GLY A 107 -8.82 -15.35 16.42
CA GLY A 107 -9.15 -16.53 17.21
C GLY A 107 -7.99 -17.53 17.19
N PRO A 108 -7.92 -18.45 18.17
CA PRO A 108 -6.85 -19.43 18.29
C PRO A 108 -6.72 -20.35 17.07
N GLU A 109 -7.80 -20.54 16.30
CA GLU A 109 -7.79 -21.37 15.10
C GLU A 109 -7.80 -20.59 13.79
N HIS A 110 -8.39 -19.38 13.74
CA HIS A 110 -8.63 -18.68 12.47
C HIS A 110 -8.30 -17.19 12.59
N SER A 111 -7.37 -16.73 11.75
CA SER A 111 -7.17 -15.30 11.46
C SER A 111 -7.83 -14.98 10.13
N SER A 112 -8.75 -14.02 10.10
CA SER A 112 -9.31 -13.50 8.85
C SER A 112 -8.82 -12.08 8.60
N TYR A 113 -8.49 -11.80 7.34
CA TYR A 113 -7.99 -10.50 6.92
C TYR A 113 -8.89 -9.91 5.84
N LEU A 114 -9.00 -8.58 5.85
CA LEU A 114 -9.56 -7.81 4.75
C LEU A 114 -8.49 -6.91 4.14
N PRO A 115 -8.32 -6.94 2.81
CA PRO A 115 -7.45 -5.97 2.17
C PRO A 115 -8.11 -4.58 2.14
N VAL A 116 -7.32 -3.57 2.48
CA VAL A 116 -7.63 -2.16 2.30
C VAL A 116 -6.72 -1.64 1.20
N TRP A 117 -7.30 -1.03 0.16
CA TRP A 117 -6.56 -0.49 -0.97
C TRP A 117 -6.61 1.03 -0.97
N THR A 118 -5.43 1.64 -0.98
CA THR A 118 -5.24 3.08 -1.02
C THR A 118 -4.63 3.47 -2.35
N ARG A 119 -5.10 4.61 -2.87
CA ARG A 119 -4.68 5.19 -4.14
C ARG A 119 -4.69 6.69 -4.02
N GLN A 120 -3.64 7.33 -4.52
CA GLN A 120 -3.47 8.78 -4.50
C GLN A 120 -2.86 9.25 -5.82
N ALA A 121 -3.32 10.41 -6.28
CA ALA A 121 -2.75 11.15 -7.39
C ALA A 121 -2.66 12.62 -6.98
N GLU A 122 -1.49 13.22 -7.14
CA GLU A 122 -1.22 14.58 -6.67
C GLU A 122 -0.40 15.35 -7.69
N SER A 123 -0.78 16.59 -7.97
CA SER A 123 0.00 17.50 -8.82
C SER A 123 1.13 18.10 -7.99
N ILE A 124 2.37 17.82 -8.37
CA ILE A 124 3.59 18.23 -7.65
C ILE A 124 4.54 19.06 -8.50
N GLY A 125 4.14 19.38 -9.74
CA GLY A 125 4.91 20.24 -10.65
C GLY A 125 4.75 21.72 -10.33
N GLU A 126 5.60 22.54 -10.93
CA GLU A 126 5.50 24.01 -10.88
C GLU A 126 4.17 24.48 -11.48
N HIS A 127 3.74 23.83 -12.56
CA HIS A 127 2.45 24.07 -13.18
C HIS A 127 1.46 22.97 -12.76
N GLN A 128 0.23 23.39 -12.47
CA GLN A 128 -0.86 22.48 -12.12
C GLN A 128 -1.12 21.49 -13.26
N ALA A 129 -1.24 20.21 -12.90
CA ALA A 129 -1.62 19.11 -13.78
C ALA A 129 -2.92 18.44 -13.28
N SER A 130 -3.72 17.88 -14.19
CA SER A 130 -4.89 17.10 -13.81
C SER A 130 -4.50 15.66 -13.48
N CYS A 131 -4.16 15.39 -12.22
CA CYS A 131 -3.80 14.05 -11.76
C CYS A 131 -5.01 13.33 -11.17
N LYS A 132 -5.37 12.14 -11.67
CA LYS A 132 -6.50 11.35 -11.15
C LYS A 132 -6.07 9.92 -10.82
N ALA A 133 -6.68 9.34 -9.79
CA ALA A 133 -6.52 7.95 -9.40
C ALA A 133 -7.90 7.30 -9.21
N ARG A 134 -8.11 6.14 -9.82
CA ARG A 134 -9.36 5.37 -9.68
C ARG A 134 -9.06 3.92 -9.37
N LEU A 135 -9.69 3.40 -8.33
CA LEU A 135 -9.66 1.98 -8.02
C LEU A 135 -10.65 1.25 -8.94
N SER A 136 -10.26 0.08 -9.44
CA SER A 136 -11.11 -0.81 -10.22
C SER A 136 -10.72 -2.27 -9.97
N LYS A 137 -11.60 -3.23 -10.26
CA LYS A 137 -11.36 -4.68 -10.21
C LYS A 137 -10.60 -5.13 -8.96
N THR A 138 -11.34 -5.53 -7.93
CA THR A 138 -10.75 -5.95 -6.66
C THR A 138 -11.08 -7.40 -6.33
N LEU A 139 -10.09 -8.14 -5.84
CA LEU A 139 -10.23 -9.49 -5.31
C LEU A 139 -9.93 -9.45 -3.81
N LYS A 140 -10.97 -9.67 -3.01
CA LYS A 140 -10.91 -9.65 -1.54
C LYS A 140 -10.50 -11.00 -0.93
N ALA A 141 -10.26 -12.01 -1.76
CA ALA A 141 -9.74 -13.31 -1.35
C ALA A 141 -8.25 -13.44 -1.72
N PRO A 142 -7.45 -14.21 -0.96
CA PRO A 142 -6.10 -14.58 -1.39
C PRO A 142 -6.10 -15.30 -2.76
N PRO A 143 -5.12 -15.03 -3.65
CA PRO A 143 -4.12 -13.98 -3.57
C PRO A 143 -4.76 -12.60 -3.83
N TYR A 144 -4.71 -11.70 -2.83
CA TYR A 144 -5.38 -10.41 -2.90
C TYR A 144 -4.90 -9.62 -4.12
N SER A 145 -5.83 -9.03 -4.86
CA SER A 145 -5.46 -8.21 -6.01
C SER A 145 -6.37 -7.02 -6.22
N TYR A 146 -5.82 -5.96 -6.81
CA TYR A 146 -6.60 -4.78 -7.19
C TYR A 146 -5.98 -4.06 -8.39
N SER A 147 -6.81 -3.32 -9.12
CA SER A 147 -6.34 -2.48 -10.22
C SER A 147 -6.48 -0.99 -9.89
N VAL A 148 -5.46 -0.19 -10.19
CA VAL A 148 -5.53 1.27 -10.08
C VAL A 148 -5.28 1.89 -11.44
N LYS A 149 -6.17 2.80 -11.84
CA LYS A 149 -6.03 3.60 -13.06
C LYS A 149 -5.59 5.01 -12.68
N PHE A 150 -4.42 5.41 -13.13
CA PHE A 150 -3.91 6.75 -13.02
C PHE A 150 -4.04 7.49 -14.35
N SER A 151 -4.36 8.77 -14.31
CA SER A 151 -4.36 9.62 -15.50
C SER A 151 -3.73 10.98 -15.21
N MET A 152 -3.02 11.51 -16.19
CA MET A 152 -2.48 12.88 -16.19
C MET A 152 -2.95 13.59 -17.46
N GLY A 153 -3.50 14.79 -17.31
CA GLY A 153 -3.91 15.71 -18.39
C GLY A 153 -3.43 17.13 -18.15
#